data_AF-A0A7W1BC87-F1
#
_entry.id   AF-A0A7W1BC87-F1
#
_cell.length_a   1.000
_cell.length_b   1.000
_cell.length_c   1.000
_cell.angle_alpha   90.00
_cell.angle_beta   90.00
_cell.angle_gamma   90.00
#
_symmetry.space_group_name_H-M   'P 1'
#
loop_
_entity.id
_entity.type
_entity.pdbx_description
1 polymer ?
#
loop_
_entity_poly.entity_id
_entity_poly.type
_entity_poly.pdbx_seq_one_letter_code
_entity_poly.pdbx_strand_id
1 'polypeptide(L)'
;MLLFDGVFLLRPELNDSWDFRIFVWVDEEEILRRAAERDVTRFGSREAVLTRYRRRYLPAQGIYADAVRPREKADVVIDNSDPARPTVYWRD
;
A
#
# COMPACT_ATOMS: atom_id res chain seq x y z
N MET A 1 1.47 -11.63 20.68
CA MET A 1 1.40 -10.64 19.60
C MET A 1 1.36 -11.38 18.28
N LEU A 2 0.34 -11.14 17.46
CA LEU A 2 0.24 -11.66 16.09
C LEU A 2 0.34 -10.47 15.14
N LEU A 3 1.12 -10.61 14.07
CA LEU A 3 1.28 -9.59 13.05
C LEU A 3 0.82 -10.16 11.71
N PHE A 4 -0.04 -9.42 11.04
CA PHE A 4 -0.56 -9.74 9.72
C PHE A 4 -0.11 -8.64 8.76
N ASP A 5 0.44 -9.05 7.61
CA ASP A 5 0.81 -8.15 6.52
C ASP A 5 0.12 -8.59 5.23
N GLY A 6 -0.28 -7.61 4.43
CA GLY A 6 -1.01 -7.85 3.20
C GLY A 6 -1.74 -6.62 2.69
N VAL A 7 -2.19 -6.73 1.44
CA VAL A 7 -3.03 -5.70 0.83
C VAL A 7 -4.48 -5.87 1.27
N PHE A 8 -5.18 -4.75 1.46
CA PHE A 8 -6.62 -4.71 1.72
C PHE A 8 -7.08 -5.35 3.05
N LEU A 9 -6.23 -5.34 4.09
CA LEU A 9 -6.57 -5.93 5.40
C LEU A 9 -7.50 -5.06 6.25
N LEU A 10 -7.60 -3.75 6.00
CA LEU A 10 -8.44 -2.83 6.79
C LEU A 10 -9.88 -2.72 6.25
N ARG A 11 -10.37 -3.75 5.56
CA ARG A 11 -11.75 -3.78 5.05
C ARG A 11 -12.76 -3.90 6.22
N PRO A 12 -13.99 -3.38 6.05
CA PRO A 12 -15.01 -3.37 7.10
C PRO A 12 -15.21 -4.71 7.82
N GLU A 13 -15.20 -5.82 7.08
CA GLU A 13 -15.45 -7.16 7.59
C GLU A 13 -14.39 -7.64 8.59
N LEU A 14 -13.22 -6.99 8.62
CA LEU A 14 -12.09 -7.36 9.48
C LEU A 14 -11.82 -6.31 10.57
N ASN A 15 -12.52 -5.17 10.60
CA ASN A 15 -12.18 -4.08 11.53
C ASN A 15 -12.16 -4.56 12.98
N ASP A 16 -13.15 -5.35 13.39
CA ASP A 16 -13.31 -5.81 14.78
C ASP A 16 -12.29 -6.91 15.16
N SER A 17 -11.50 -7.39 14.21
CA SER A 17 -10.43 -8.37 14.44
C SER A 17 -9.07 -7.72 14.75
N TRP A 18 -8.97 -6.39 14.66
CA TRP A 18 -7.70 -5.67 14.80
C TRP A 18 -7.66 -4.85 16.08
N ASP A 19 -6.75 -5.21 17.00
CA ASP A 19 -6.42 -4.39 18.17
C ASP A 19 -5.60 -3.15 17.81
N PHE A 20 -4.86 -3.21 16.68
CA PHE A 20 -3.99 -2.13 16.20
C PHE A 20 -3.80 -2.23 14.68
N ARG A 21 -3.75 -1.09 13.99
CA ARG A 21 -3.73 -0.99 12.52
C ARG A 21 -2.62 -0.04 12.06
N ILE A 22 -1.74 -0.57 11.21
CA ILE A 22 -0.69 0.20 10.53
C ILE A 22 -1.02 0.27 9.04
N PHE A 23 -1.01 1.47 8.47
CA PHE A 23 -1.13 1.67 7.03
C PHE A 23 0.17 2.22 6.45
N VAL A 24 0.84 1.44 5.61
CA VAL A 24 2.06 1.86 4.91
C VAL A 24 1.67 2.47 3.58
N TRP A 25 1.93 3.76 3.43
CA TRP A 25 1.66 4.54 2.22
C TRP A 25 2.96 4.83 1.47
N VAL A 26 2.88 4.90 0.15
CA VAL A 26 3.97 5.30 -0.75
C VAL A 26 3.32 6.14 -1.84
N ASP A 27 3.99 7.19 -2.29
CA ASP A 27 3.51 7.96 -3.44
C ASP A 27 3.48 7.12 -4.73
N GLU A 28 2.59 7.47 -5.66
CA GLU A 28 2.37 6.69 -6.88
C GLU A 28 3.61 6.65 -7.80
N GLU A 29 4.34 7.75 -7.92
CA GLU A 29 5.53 7.83 -8.77
C GLU A 29 6.61 6.87 -8.27
N GLU A 30 6.80 6.82 -6.96
CA GLU A 30 7.74 5.95 -6.29
C GLU A 30 7.29 4.48 -6.31
N ILE A 31 5.99 4.20 -6.21
CA ILE A 31 5.44 2.85 -6.46
C ILE A 31 5.85 2.38 -7.86
N LEU A 32 5.64 3.22 -8.88
CA LEU A 32 5.96 2.87 -10.26
C LEU A 32 7.48 2.73 -10.48
N ARG A 33 8.29 3.62 -9.90
CA ARG A 33 9.76 3.56 -9.99
C ARG A 33 10.30 2.27 -9.39
N ARG A 34 9.91 1.95 -8.15
CA ARG A 34 10.36 0.73 -7.45
C ARG A 34 9.87 -0.54 -8.15
N ALA A 35 8.61 -0.56 -8.59
CA ALA A 35 8.07 -1.70 -9.33
C ALA A 35 8.86 -1.96 -10.62
N ALA A 36 9.13 -0.89 -11.39
CA ALA A 36 9.87 -0.95 -12.64
C ALA A 36 11.32 -1.46 -12.49
N GLU A 37 11.89 -1.40 -11.29
CA GLU A 37 13.22 -1.96 -10.97
C GLU A 37 13.09 -3.39 -10.45
N ARG A 38 12.19 -3.63 -9.49
CA ARG A 38 12.07 -4.89 -8.76
C ARG A 38 11.40 -6.01 -9.56
N ASP A 39 10.34 -5.68 -10.31
CA ASP A 39 9.41 -6.68 -10.81
C ASP A 39 9.67 -7.10 -12.28
N VAL A 40 10.77 -6.62 -12.87
CA VAL A 40 11.13 -6.93 -14.26
C VAL A 40 11.32 -8.43 -14.48
N THR A 41 12.00 -9.11 -13.57
CA THR A 41 12.21 -10.57 -13.65
C THR A 41 10.90 -11.34 -13.58
N ARG A 42 9.89 -10.78 -12.91
CA ARG A 42 8.56 -11.38 -12.76
C ARG A 42 7.65 -11.15 -13.96
N PHE A 43 7.73 -9.97 -14.58
CA PHE A 43 6.80 -9.57 -15.65
C PHE A 43 7.45 -9.43 -17.03
N GLY A 44 8.74 -9.73 -17.17
CA GLY A 44 9.49 -9.85 -18.42
C GLY A 44 10.11 -8.55 -18.92
N SER A 45 9.45 -7.40 -18.73
CA SER A 45 10.02 -6.10 -19.12
C SER A 45 9.51 -4.96 -18.24
N ARG A 46 10.26 -3.86 -18.20
CA ARG A 46 9.84 -2.62 -17.53
C ARG A 46 8.48 -2.12 -18.03
N GLU A 47 8.24 -2.21 -19.35
CA GLU A 47 6.97 -1.79 -19.95
C GLU A 47 5.80 -2.68 -19.50
N ALA A 48 6.02 -4.00 -19.43
CA ALA A 48 5.01 -4.94 -18.95
C ALA A 48 4.67 -4.71 -17.47
N VAL A 49 5.68 -4.41 -16.64
CA VAL A 49 5.49 -4.00 -15.25
C VAL A 49 4.60 -2.76 -15.18
N LEU A 50 5.00 -1.67 -15.85
CA LEU A 50 4.30 -0.38 -15.77
C LEU A 50 2.87 -0.48 -16.29
N THR A 51 2.66 -1.20 -17.40
CA THR A 51 1.32 -1.47 -17.95
C THR A 51 0.45 -2.18 -16.92
N ARG A 52 0.98 -3.20 -16.24
CA ARG A 52 0.22 -3.96 -15.24
C ARG A 52 -0.09 -3.13 -14.00
N TYR A 53 0.86 -2.31 -13.53
CA TYR A 53 0.64 -1.40 -12.42
C TYR A 53 -0.46 -0.39 -12.72
N ARG A 54 -0.39 0.30 -13.86
CA ARG A 54 -1.38 1.30 -14.27
C ARG A 54 -2.76 0.73 -14.56
N ARG A 55 -2.84 -0.48 -15.12
CA ARG A 55 -4.13 -1.08 -15.51
C ARG A 55 -4.78 -1.94 -14.44
N ARG A 56 -4.03 -2.38 -13.43
CA ARG A 56 -4.53 -3.34 -12.43
C ARG A 56 -4.27 -2.91 -11.00
N TYR A 57 -3.01 -2.66 -10.63
CA TYR A 57 -2.67 -2.47 -9.22
C TYR A 57 -3.08 -1.10 -8.69
N LEU A 58 -2.72 -0.01 -9.38
CA LEU A 58 -3.09 1.35 -8.97
C LEU A 58 -4.61 1.55 -9.00
N PRO A 59 -5.36 1.11 -10.03
CA PRO A 59 -6.82 1.20 -9.99
C PRO A 59 -7.46 0.42 -8.84
N ALA A 60 -6.98 -0.80 -8.55
CA ALA A 60 -7.49 -1.57 -7.42
C ALA A 60 -7.19 -0.90 -6.07
N GLN A 61 -6.02 -0.28 -5.92
CA GLN A 61 -5.67 0.51 -4.75
C GLN A 61 -6.55 1.75 -4.61
N GLY A 62 -6.84 2.45 -5.71
CA GLY A 62 -7.76 3.59 -5.73
C GLY A 62 -9.17 3.21 -5.29
N ILE A 63 -9.73 2.14 -5.86
CA ILE A 63 -11.05 1.62 -5.45
C ILE A 63 -11.07 1.31 -3.95
N TYR A 64 -10.01 0.68 -3.43
CA TYR A 64 -9.91 0.40 -2.00
C TYR A 64 -9.78 1.67 -1.15
N ALA A 65 -8.96 2.63 -1.58
CA ALA A 65 -8.77 3.89 -0.88
C ALA A 65 -10.10 4.66 -0.76
N ASP A 66 -10.86 4.74 -1.85
CA ASP A 66 -12.14 5.45 -1.90
C ASP A 66 -13.22 4.75 -1.05
N ALA A 67 -13.34 3.43 -1.19
CA ALA A 67 -14.40 2.67 -0.52
C ALA A 67 -14.13 2.47 0.98
N VAL A 68 -12.88 2.26 1.37
CA VAL A 68 -12.52 1.82 2.73
C VAL A 68 -11.83 2.91 3.54
N ARG A 69 -11.17 3.88 2.89
CA ARG A 69 -10.39 4.94 3.53
C ARG A 69 -9.42 4.39 4.58
N PRO A 70 -8.53 3.45 4.22
CA PRO A 70 -7.67 2.74 5.17
C PRO A 70 -6.74 3.67 5.96
N ARG A 71 -6.27 4.77 5.34
CA ARG A 71 -5.45 5.79 5.99
C ARG A 71 -6.19 6.51 7.13
N GLU A 72 -7.52 6.59 7.06
CA GLU A 72 -8.36 7.17 8.11
C GLU A 72 -8.64 6.19 9.25
N LYS A 73 -8.52 4.90 8.99
CA LYS A 73 -8.80 3.83 9.97
C LYS A 73 -7.58 3.36 10.73
N ALA A 74 -6.39 3.66 10.22
CA ALA A 74 -5.14 3.23 10.82
C ALA A 74 -4.78 4.08 12.03
N ASP A 75 -4.32 3.43 13.09
CA ASP A 75 -3.77 4.09 14.28
C ASP A 75 -2.42 4.74 13.94
N VAL A 76 -1.69 4.14 13.00
CA VAL A 76 -0.42 4.67 12.47
C VAL A 76 -0.42 4.63 10.96
N VAL A 77 -0.02 5.76 10.36
CA VAL A 77 0.30 5.84 8.94
C VAL A 77 1.80 6.03 8.79
N ILE A 78 2.45 5.17 8.00
CA ILE A 78 3.86 5.29 7.66
C ILE A 78 3.95 5.72 6.21
N ASP A 79 4.41 6.94 5.97
CA ASP A 79 4.88 7.33 4.64
C ASP A 79 6.26 6.73 4.40
N ASN A 80 6.31 5.79 3.47
CA ASN A 80 7.46 4.97 3.12
C ASN A 80 7.98 5.29 1.71
N SER A 81 7.72 6.51 1.23
CA SER A 81 8.23 7.04 -0.05
C SER A 81 9.76 7.18 -0.06
N ASP A 82 10.39 7.33 1.11
CA ASP A 82 11.81 7.04 1.34
C ASP A 82 11.94 6.03 2.50
N PRO A 83 12.31 4.76 2.24
CA PRO A 83 12.38 3.74 3.29
C PRO A 83 13.56 3.93 4.23
N ALA A 84 14.58 4.70 3.82
CA ALA A 84 15.69 5.04 4.71
C ALA A 84 15.30 6.16 5.68
N ARG A 85 14.26 6.93 5.35
CA ARG A 85 13.78 8.08 6.13
C ARG A 85 12.25 8.15 6.15
N PRO A 86 11.56 7.13 6.69
CA PRO A 86 10.10 7.11 6.70
C PRO A 86 9.56 8.21 7.63
N THR A 87 8.41 8.77 7.26
CA THR A 87 7.67 9.68 8.15
C THR A 87 6.52 8.93 8.79
N VAL A 88 6.41 9.02 10.12
CA VAL A 88 5.39 8.32 10.89
C VAL A 88 4.36 9.32 11.41
N TYR A 89 3.09 9.07 11.12
CA TYR A 89 1.96 9.83 11.61
C TYR A 89 1.15 8.96 12.57
N TRP A 90 1.09 9.35 13.84
CA TRP A 90 0.26 8.72 14.86
C TRP A 90 -1.11 9.39 14.88
N ARG A 91 -2.17 8.60 15.06
CA ARG A 91 -3.47 9.11 15.45
C ARG A 91 -3.62 8.99 16.97
N ASP A 92 -4.22 10.03 17.55
CA ASP A 92 -4.61 10.08 18.96
C ASP A 92 -5.81 9.16 19.25
#